data_AF-A0A7C3PBK8-F1
#
_entry.id   AF-A0A7C3PBK8-F1
#
_cell.length_a   1.000
_cell.length_b   1.000
_cell.length_c   1.000
_cell.angle_alpha   90.00
_cell.angle_beta   90.00
_cell.angle_gamma   90.00
#
_symmetry.space_group_name_H-M   'P 1'
#
loop_
_entity.id
_entity.type
_entity.pdbx_description
1 polymer ?
#
loop_
_entity_poly.entity_id
_entity_poly.type
_entity_poly.pdbx_seq_one_letter_code
_entity_poly.pdbx_strand_id
1 'polypeptide(L)'
;MKSNHGRAAHWAAGWSSLLLICTGCASPRWGSDIARHQQQAVAHIAACYSADLALLRAQLASAVAARRIILLGALHREMIARAYITTALEADPSALDADLSDPAVSSALVSEVRLGRMSASQARAWLADYALSLRLGDGGALRDSMLARLAPIIEADEAGASLIAAFDDHARNVASLLTEAGANAAALGALSDTEPQWSAAAEVAAQEAWRRLVLDRITNPARRAAAEELLRLLLDPGRA
;
A
#
# COMPACT_ATOMS: atom_id res chain seq x y z
N MET A 1 12.31 28.47 13.96
CA MET A 1 11.80 27.09 13.86
C MET A 1 11.91 26.66 12.40
N LYS A 2 12.88 25.78 12.07
CA LYS A 2 13.10 25.28 10.71
C LYS A 2 12.35 23.95 10.55
N SER A 3 11.50 23.85 9.54
CA SER A 3 10.61 22.71 9.30
C SER A 3 11.38 21.47 8.88
N ASN A 4 10.98 20.33 9.47
CA ASN A 4 11.61 19.03 9.30
C ASN A 4 10.76 18.20 8.31
N HIS A 5 10.68 18.63 7.05
CA HIS A 5 9.87 18.00 6.00
C HIS A 5 10.68 17.13 5.02
N GLY A 6 11.94 16.82 5.32
CA GLY A 6 12.84 16.16 4.37
C GLY A 6 13.02 14.64 4.51
N ARG A 7 12.36 13.95 5.46
CA ARG A 7 12.74 12.55 5.79
C ARG A 7 11.74 11.45 5.41
N ALA A 8 10.57 11.78 4.88
CA ALA A 8 9.58 10.78 4.49
C ALA A 8 9.82 10.18 3.08
N ALA A 9 10.62 10.83 2.22
CA ALA A 9 10.81 10.41 0.83
C ALA A 9 11.87 9.31 0.60
N HIS A 10 12.64 8.93 1.62
CA HIS A 10 13.74 7.97 1.45
C HIS A 10 13.36 6.49 1.68
N TRP A 11 12.19 6.19 2.23
CA TRP A 11 11.79 4.79 2.48
C TRP A 11 11.09 4.13 1.29
N ALA A 12 10.51 4.90 0.36
CA ALA A 12 9.85 4.36 -0.82
C ALA A 12 10.81 4.03 -1.99
N ALA A 13 12.02 4.61 -2.00
CA ALA A 13 12.96 4.44 -3.13
C ALA A 13 13.91 3.24 -3.00
N GLY A 14 13.95 2.57 -1.83
CA GLY A 14 14.91 1.49 -1.57
C GLY A 14 14.49 0.10 -2.06
N TRP A 15 13.21 -0.11 -2.35
CA TRP A 15 12.66 -1.45 -2.64
C TRP A 15 12.20 -1.60 -4.11
N SER A 16 12.02 -0.50 -4.83
CA SER A 16 11.56 -0.51 -6.23
C SER A 16 12.65 -0.87 -7.25
N SER A 17 13.92 -0.92 -6.85
CA SER A 17 15.06 -1.07 -7.79
C SER A 17 15.60 -2.49 -7.93
N LEU A 18 15.01 -3.48 -7.27
CA LEU A 18 15.46 -4.89 -7.32
C LEU A 18 14.49 -5.83 -8.07
N LEU A 19 13.56 -5.28 -8.85
CA LEU A 19 12.80 -5.98 -9.88
C LEU A 19 13.26 -5.53 -11.29
N LEU A 20 14.56 -5.30 -11.47
CA LEU A 20 15.17 -5.37 -12.79
C LEU A 20 15.14 -6.84 -13.19
N ILE A 21 14.03 -7.23 -13.82
CA ILE A 21 13.90 -8.46 -14.59
C ILE A 21 15.01 -8.38 -15.63
N CYS A 22 16.13 -9.06 -15.37
CA CYS A 22 17.12 -9.34 -16.38
C CYS A 22 16.45 -10.22 -17.44
N THR A 23 15.79 -9.58 -18.42
CA THR A 23 15.60 -10.13 -19.76
C THR A 23 16.94 -10.18 -20.47
N GLY A 24 17.95 -10.74 -19.79
CA GLY A 24 19.20 -11.10 -20.42
C GLY A 24 18.89 -12.20 -21.42
N CYS A 25 19.44 -12.06 -22.62
CA CYS A 25 19.42 -12.99 -23.73
C CYS A 25 19.54 -14.45 -23.25
N ALA A 26 18.42 -15.09 -22.92
CA ALA A 26 18.39 -16.49 -22.58
C ALA A 26 18.52 -17.24 -23.90
N SER A 27 19.52 -18.12 -24.01
CA SER A 27 19.61 -18.98 -25.19
C SER A 27 18.30 -19.80 -25.30
N PRO A 28 17.78 -20.04 -26.51
CA PRO A 28 16.51 -20.75 -26.72
C PRO A 28 16.43 -22.11 -26.00
N ARG A 29 17.58 -22.73 -25.71
CA ARG A 29 17.68 -24.01 -24.99
C ARG A 29 17.24 -23.97 -23.51
N TRP A 30 17.20 -22.79 -22.88
CA TRP A 30 16.92 -22.64 -21.44
C TRP A 30 15.68 -21.76 -21.18
N GLY A 31 15.02 -21.27 -22.24
CA GLY A 31 13.91 -20.32 -22.14
C GLY A 31 12.71 -20.86 -21.37
N SER A 32 12.33 -22.12 -21.59
CA SER A 32 11.19 -22.75 -20.93
C SER A 32 11.41 -22.98 -19.43
N ASP A 33 12.60 -23.41 -19.02
CA ASP A 33 12.95 -23.58 -17.60
C ASP A 33 13.04 -22.25 -16.87
N ILE A 34 13.63 -21.23 -17.49
CA ILE A 34 13.70 -19.87 -16.94
C ILE A 34 12.30 -19.27 -16.81
N ALA A 35 11.44 -19.41 -17.83
CA ALA A 35 10.08 -18.90 -17.78
C ALA A 35 9.23 -19.60 -16.70
N ARG A 36 9.37 -20.93 -16.55
CA ARG A 36 8.72 -21.70 -15.49
C ARG A 36 9.18 -21.27 -14.11
N HIS A 37 10.49 -21.07 -13.90
CA HIS A 37 11.02 -20.54 -12.65
C HIS A 37 10.54 -19.12 -12.35
N GLN A 38 10.47 -18.25 -13.36
CA GLN A 38 9.91 -16.90 -13.20
C GLN A 38 8.43 -16.94 -12.82
N GLN A 39 7.62 -17.78 -13.46
CA GLN A 39 6.20 -17.95 -13.13
C GLN A 39 6.03 -18.44 -11.68
N GLN A 40 6.81 -19.43 -11.25
CA GLN A 40 6.80 -19.93 -9.88
C GLN A 40 7.23 -18.86 -8.87
N ALA A 41 8.28 -18.09 -9.19
CA ALA A 41 8.76 -17.01 -8.35
C ALA A 41 7.70 -15.91 -8.18
N VAL A 42 7.05 -15.48 -9.27
CA VAL A 42 5.97 -14.48 -9.21
C VAL A 42 4.78 -14.99 -8.40
N ALA A 43 4.37 -16.24 -8.60
CA ALA A 43 3.28 -16.85 -7.83
C ALA A 43 3.60 -16.94 -6.33
N HIS A 44 4.83 -17.32 -5.99
CA HIS A 44 5.29 -17.38 -4.60
C HIS A 44 5.33 -15.99 -3.94
N ILE A 45 5.89 -15.00 -4.65
CA ILE A 45 5.92 -13.60 -4.20
C ILE A 45 4.49 -13.10 -3.97
N ALA A 46 3.57 -13.37 -4.90
CA ALA A 46 2.18 -12.96 -4.76
C ALA A 46 1.50 -13.59 -3.53
N ALA A 47 1.72 -14.88 -3.28
CA ALA A 47 1.18 -15.57 -2.11
C ALA A 47 1.72 -14.97 -0.80
N CYS A 48 3.04 -14.85 -0.67
CA CYS A 48 3.67 -14.26 0.52
C CYS A 48 3.20 -12.82 0.75
N TYR A 49 3.21 -12.00 -0.29
CA TYR A 49 2.80 -10.60 -0.17
C TYR A 49 1.33 -10.45 0.21
N SER A 50 0.44 -11.31 -0.30
CA SER A 50 -0.97 -11.30 0.09
C SER A 50 -1.18 -11.62 1.58
N ALA A 51 -0.40 -12.57 2.13
CA ALA A 51 -0.46 -12.92 3.54
C ALA A 51 0.08 -11.76 4.42
N ASP A 52 1.18 -11.14 4.00
CA ASP A 52 1.75 -9.99 4.70
C ASP A 52 0.80 -8.79 4.68
N LEU A 53 0.16 -8.49 3.54
CA LEU A 53 -0.85 -7.44 3.45
C LEU A 53 -2.04 -7.71 4.37
N ALA A 54 -2.52 -8.96 4.45
CA ALA A 54 -3.61 -9.32 5.35
C ALA A 54 -3.23 -9.12 6.83
N LEU A 55 -2.01 -9.51 7.21
CA LEU A 55 -1.48 -9.29 8.55
C LEU A 55 -1.36 -7.79 8.88
N LEU A 56 -0.78 -7.01 7.96
CA LEU A 56 -0.63 -5.56 8.10
C LEU A 56 -1.99 -4.88 8.21
N ARG A 57 -2.98 -5.33 7.44
CA ARG A 57 -4.35 -4.81 7.51
C ARG A 57 -5.01 -5.08 8.87
N ALA A 58 -4.81 -6.27 9.42
CA ALA A 58 -5.31 -6.63 10.75
C ALA A 58 -4.62 -5.82 11.85
N GLN A 59 -3.30 -5.64 11.77
CA GLN A 59 -2.53 -4.81 12.70
C GLN A 59 -2.98 -3.35 12.64
N LEU A 60 -3.21 -2.81 11.44
CA LEU A 60 -3.71 -1.46 11.24
C LEU A 60 -5.10 -1.28 11.87
N ALA A 61 -6.02 -2.21 11.63
CA ALA A 61 -7.35 -2.18 12.24
C ALA A 61 -7.27 -2.22 13.78
N SER A 62 -6.41 -3.09 14.33
CA SER A 62 -6.17 -3.17 15.77
C SER A 62 -5.58 -1.88 16.35
N ALA A 63 -4.66 -1.22 15.63
CA ALA A 63 -4.06 0.04 16.07
C ALA A 63 -5.09 1.18 16.07
N VAL A 64 -5.95 1.27 15.06
CA VAL A 64 -7.07 2.23 15.00
C VAL A 64 -8.04 1.99 16.15
N ALA A 65 -8.42 0.74 16.42
CA ALA A 65 -9.29 0.40 17.54
C ALA A 65 -8.67 0.73 18.90
N ALA A 66 -7.39 0.41 19.11
CA ALA A 66 -6.68 0.73 20.34
C ALA A 66 -6.59 2.25 20.57
N ARG A 67 -6.29 3.02 19.51
CA ARG A 67 -6.27 4.49 19.58
C ARG A 67 -7.63 5.03 20.00
N ARG A 68 -8.72 4.51 19.43
CA ARG A 68 -10.09 4.88 19.81
C ARG A 68 -10.34 4.67 21.30
N ILE A 69 -10.01 3.50 21.84
CA ILE A 69 -10.18 3.18 23.27
C ILE A 69 -9.39 4.17 24.15
N ILE A 70 -8.14 4.46 23.77
CA ILE A 70 -7.29 5.42 24.50
C ILE A 70 -7.92 6.81 24.52
N LEU A 71 -8.44 7.29 23.37
CA LEU A 71 -9.08 8.60 23.26
C LEU A 71 -10.38 8.66 24.08
N LEU A 72 -11.24 7.64 24.01
CA LEU A 72 -12.44 7.57 24.85
C LEU A 72 -12.09 7.64 26.34
N GLY A 73 -11.08 6.87 26.77
CA GLY A 73 -10.59 6.91 28.15
C GLY A 73 -9.99 8.26 28.53
N ALA A 74 -9.30 8.95 27.61
CA ALA A 74 -8.76 10.29 27.83
C ALA A 74 -9.87 11.33 28.01
N LEU A 75 -10.89 11.31 27.14
CA LEU A 75 -12.04 12.20 27.26
C LEU A 75 -12.81 11.97 28.56
N HIS A 76 -13.03 10.70 28.95
CA HIS A 76 -13.65 10.38 30.23
C HIS A 76 -12.86 10.99 31.41
N ARG A 77 -11.53 10.80 31.43
CA ARG A 77 -10.67 11.38 32.48
C ARG A 77 -10.69 12.90 32.44
N GLU A 78 -10.77 13.52 31.28
CA GLU A 78 -10.91 14.97 31.14
C GLU A 78 -12.19 15.48 31.81
N MET A 79 -13.34 14.81 31.60
CA MET A 79 -14.61 15.21 32.23
C MET A 79 -14.51 15.22 33.76
N ILE A 80 -13.78 14.26 34.35
CA ILE A 80 -13.55 14.17 35.79
C ILE A 80 -12.52 15.22 36.24
N ALA A 81 -11.39 15.33 35.56
CA ALA A 81 -10.30 16.23 35.94
C ALA A 81 -10.69 17.71 35.86
N ARG A 82 -11.61 18.05 34.95
CA ARG A 82 -12.22 19.39 34.81
C ARG A 82 -13.38 19.64 35.78
N ALA A 83 -13.71 18.67 36.63
CA ALA A 83 -14.85 18.72 37.54
C ALA A 83 -16.21 18.94 36.85
N TYR A 84 -16.35 18.62 35.55
CA TYR A 84 -17.66 18.63 34.88
C TYR A 84 -18.58 17.54 35.43
N ILE A 85 -17.98 16.49 35.99
CA ILE A 85 -18.66 15.43 36.73
C ILE A 85 -18.14 15.42 38.16
N THR A 86 -19.05 15.54 39.13
CA THR A 86 -18.73 15.54 40.55
C THR A 86 -18.37 14.13 41.04
N THR A 87 -17.86 14.03 42.25
CA THR A 87 -17.59 12.73 42.92
C THR A 87 -18.87 11.92 43.15
N ALA A 88 -20.04 12.55 43.16
CA ALA A 88 -21.34 11.90 43.24
C ALA A 88 -21.87 11.41 41.88
N LEU A 89 -21.06 11.53 40.81
CA LEU A 89 -21.45 11.24 39.42
C LEU A 89 -22.61 12.12 38.94
N GLU A 90 -22.61 13.38 39.37
CA GLU A 90 -23.57 14.40 38.93
C GLU A 90 -22.89 15.39 38.00
N ALA A 91 -23.62 15.96 37.05
CA ALA A 91 -23.10 17.02 36.21
C ALA A 91 -22.94 18.31 37.01
N ASP A 92 -21.85 19.03 36.80
CA ASP A 92 -21.63 20.39 37.29
C ASP A 92 -21.59 21.39 36.12
N PRO A 93 -22.73 22.02 35.77
CA PRO A 93 -22.79 23.01 34.71
C PRO A 93 -21.95 24.26 34.99
N SER A 94 -21.68 24.57 36.26
CA SER A 94 -20.95 25.78 36.64
C SER A 94 -19.46 25.68 36.29
N ALA A 95 -18.88 24.48 36.38
CA ALA A 95 -17.52 24.19 35.93
C ALA A 95 -17.38 24.39 34.41
N LEU A 96 -18.36 23.94 33.62
CA LEU A 96 -18.39 24.20 32.18
C LEU A 96 -18.52 25.70 31.87
N ASP A 97 -19.38 26.43 32.58
CA ASP A 97 -19.58 27.86 32.37
C ASP A 97 -18.32 28.68 32.71
N ALA A 98 -17.59 28.28 33.76
CA ALA A 98 -16.30 28.86 34.11
C ALA A 98 -15.27 28.63 32.99
N ASP A 99 -15.13 27.39 32.49
CA ASP A 99 -14.20 27.06 31.41
C ASP A 99 -14.58 27.74 30.08
N LEU A 100 -15.87 27.87 29.77
CA LEU A 100 -16.33 28.59 28.59
C LEU A 100 -15.96 30.08 28.64
N SER A 101 -15.97 30.67 29.83
CA SER A 101 -15.63 32.08 30.06
C SER A 101 -14.13 32.38 29.94
N ASP A 102 -13.26 31.37 30.11
CA ASP A 102 -11.80 31.52 30.00
C ASP A 102 -11.29 31.09 28.61
N PRO A 103 -10.88 32.03 27.72
CA PRO A 103 -10.42 31.70 26.37
C PRO A 103 -9.15 30.85 26.33
N ALA A 104 -8.36 30.80 27.41
CA ALA A 104 -7.13 30.00 27.47
C ALA A 104 -7.41 28.52 27.75
N VAL A 105 -8.57 28.18 28.31
CA VAL A 105 -8.94 26.80 28.60
C VAL A 105 -9.31 26.07 27.31
N SER A 106 -8.83 24.84 27.15
CA SER A 106 -9.24 23.93 26.08
C SER A 106 -9.62 22.57 26.66
N SER A 107 -10.80 22.09 26.29
CA SER A 107 -11.33 20.75 26.55
C SER A 107 -12.19 20.34 25.36
N ALA A 108 -12.43 19.06 25.15
CA ALA A 108 -13.21 18.60 24.00
C ALA A 108 -14.60 19.24 23.96
N LEU A 109 -15.29 19.28 25.09
CA LEU A 109 -16.63 19.87 25.19
C LEU A 109 -16.63 21.39 25.00
N VAL A 110 -15.63 22.09 25.54
CA VAL A 110 -15.46 23.54 25.31
C VAL A 110 -15.18 23.84 23.84
N SER A 111 -14.37 23.02 23.18
CA SER A 111 -14.09 23.14 21.75
C SER A 111 -15.35 22.93 20.91
N GLU A 112 -16.23 21.97 21.23
CA GLU A 112 -17.52 21.81 20.54
C GLU A 112 -18.34 23.09 20.59
N VAL A 113 -18.40 23.74 21.75
CA VAL A 113 -19.17 24.97 21.94
C VAL A 113 -18.57 26.13 21.19
N ARG A 114 -17.25 26.31 21.28
CA ARG A 114 -16.55 27.43 20.62
C ARG A 114 -16.52 27.32 19.10
N LEU A 115 -16.45 26.10 18.58
CA LEU A 115 -16.55 25.83 17.15
C LEU A 115 -18.00 25.90 16.63
N GLY A 116 -18.98 26.14 17.49
CA GLY A 116 -20.40 26.23 17.13
C GLY A 116 -21.03 24.90 16.75
N ARG A 117 -20.37 23.77 17.03
CA ARG A 117 -20.90 22.41 16.80
C ARG A 117 -21.95 22.03 17.84
N MET A 118 -21.88 22.67 19.02
CA MET A 118 -22.81 22.51 20.13
C MET A 118 -23.13 23.87 20.74
N SER A 119 -24.37 24.14 21.15
CA SER A 119 -24.66 25.32 21.97
C SER A 119 -24.26 25.08 23.42
N ALA A 120 -24.06 26.15 24.22
CA ALA A 120 -23.79 26.01 25.65
C ALA A 120 -24.93 25.25 26.39
N SER A 121 -26.19 25.46 26.00
CA SER A 121 -27.32 24.71 26.55
C SER A 121 -27.29 23.23 26.19
N GLN A 122 -26.92 22.90 24.94
CA GLN A 122 -26.74 21.52 24.50
C GLN A 122 -25.58 20.83 25.24
N ALA A 123 -24.49 21.55 25.52
CA ALA A 123 -23.35 21.00 26.27
C ALA A 123 -23.72 20.67 27.71
N ARG A 124 -24.52 21.52 28.38
CA ARG A 124 -25.05 21.23 29.72
C ARG A 124 -26.00 20.03 29.71
N ALA A 125 -26.89 19.94 28.72
CA ALA A 125 -27.79 18.79 28.57
C ALA A 125 -27.00 17.50 28.32
N TRP A 126 -25.99 17.56 27.45
CA TRP A 126 -25.10 16.43 27.19
C TRP A 126 -24.35 15.99 28.45
N LEU A 127 -23.86 16.91 29.29
CA LEU A 127 -23.23 16.58 30.58
C LEU A 127 -24.20 15.90 31.53
N ALA A 128 -25.45 16.36 31.60
CA ALA A 128 -26.49 15.74 32.44
C ALA A 128 -26.78 14.30 31.99
N ASP A 129 -26.92 14.07 30.69
CA ASP A 129 -27.10 12.74 30.10
C ASP A 129 -25.87 11.85 30.33
N TYR A 130 -24.67 12.43 30.25
CA TYR A 130 -23.42 11.72 30.46
C TYR A 130 -23.29 11.29 31.94
N ALA A 131 -23.56 12.19 32.87
CA ALA A 131 -23.63 11.89 34.31
C ALA A 131 -24.67 10.80 34.61
N LEU A 132 -25.85 10.87 33.97
CA LEU A 132 -26.85 9.82 34.07
C LEU A 132 -26.30 8.47 33.58
N SER A 133 -25.60 8.44 32.44
CA SER A 133 -25.01 7.21 31.90
C SER A 133 -24.02 6.55 32.87
N LEU A 134 -23.25 7.33 33.65
CA LEU A 134 -22.30 6.81 34.62
C LEU A 134 -22.97 6.14 35.84
N ARG A 135 -24.21 6.53 36.15
CA ARG A 135 -24.98 5.99 37.28
C ARG A 135 -25.75 4.72 36.91
N LEU A 136 -25.87 4.39 35.62
CA LEU A 136 -26.51 3.17 35.16
C LEU A 136 -25.51 2.00 35.23
N GLY A 137 -25.92 0.88 35.84
CA GLY A 137 -25.05 -0.29 36.06
C GLY A 137 -24.44 -0.90 34.79
N ASP A 138 -25.13 -0.81 33.66
CA ASP A 138 -24.66 -1.24 32.33
C ASP A 138 -24.34 -0.06 31.39
N GLY A 139 -24.11 1.13 31.96
CA GLY A 139 -23.99 2.38 31.21
C GLY A 139 -22.73 2.54 30.37
N GLY A 140 -21.79 1.59 30.40
CA GLY A 140 -20.51 1.68 29.70
C GLY A 140 -20.64 1.89 28.19
N ALA A 141 -21.51 1.12 27.53
CA ALA A 141 -21.75 1.25 26.08
C ALA A 141 -22.41 2.60 25.72
N LEU A 142 -23.36 3.06 26.55
CA LEU A 142 -24.00 4.37 26.37
C LEU A 142 -22.98 5.50 26.55
N ARG A 143 -22.19 5.45 27.63
CA ARG A 143 -21.11 6.41 27.90
C ARG A 143 -20.15 6.52 26.72
N ASP A 144 -19.68 5.38 26.21
CA ASP A 144 -18.74 5.36 25.09
C ASP A 144 -19.38 5.91 23.81
N SER A 145 -20.66 5.61 23.57
CA SER A 145 -21.43 6.19 22.44
C SER A 145 -21.60 7.71 22.56
N MET A 146 -21.74 8.23 23.78
CA MET A 146 -21.86 9.67 24.02
C MET A 146 -20.53 10.38 23.77
N LEU A 147 -19.43 9.82 24.28
CA LEU A 147 -18.08 10.35 24.03
C LEU A 147 -17.71 10.27 22.54
N ALA A 148 -18.18 9.25 21.85
CA ALA A 148 -17.95 9.07 20.41
C ALA A 148 -18.52 10.19 19.54
N ARG A 149 -19.44 11.01 20.06
CA ARG A 149 -20.04 12.14 19.35
C ARG A 149 -19.20 13.42 19.44
N LEU A 150 -18.09 13.41 20.18
CA LEU A 150 -17.19 14.54 20.29
C LEU A 150 -16.17 14.52 19.15
N ALA A 151 -15.79 15.70 18.66
CA ALA A 151 -14.88 15.92 17.54
C ALA A 151 -13.59 15.10 17.61
N PRO A 152 -12.88 14.99 18.75
CA PRO A 152 -11.63 14.24 18.79
C PRO A 152 -11.81 12.76 18.44
N ILE A 153 -12.99 12.19 18.70
CA ILE A 153 -13.32 10.82 18.34
C ILE A 153 -13.76 10.71 16.88
N ILE A 154 -14.66 11.61 16.44
CA ILE A 154 -15.12 11.64 15.04
C ILE A 154 -13.93 11.79 14.09
N GLU A 155 -13.05 12.76 14.36
CA GLU A 155 -11.86 13.04 13.53
C GLU A 155 -10.87 11.87 13.56
N ALA A 156 -10.75 11.17 14.69
CA ALA A 156 -9.91 9.98 14.79
C ALA A 156 -10.50 8.78 14.02
N ASP A 157 -11.82 8.59 14.06
CA ASP A 157 -12.53 7.55 13.30
C ASP A 157 -12.44 7.81 11.80
N GLU A 158 -12.65 9.06 11.35
CA GLU A 158 -12.51 9.49 9.96
C GLU A 158 -11.08 9.29 9.44
N ALA A 159 -10.07 9.68 10.23
CA ALA A 159 -8.67 9.47 9.90
C ALA A 159 -8.33 7.97 9.85
N GLY A 160 -8.85 7.17 10.79
CA GLY A 160 -8.68 5.72 10.81
C GLY A 160 -9.31 5.04 9.59
N ALA A 161 -10.53 5.42 9.23
CA ALA A 161 -11.23 4.91 8.06
C ALA A 161 -10.49 5.27 6.77
N SER A 162 -10.01 6.51 6.65
CA SER A 162 -9.24 6.98 5.50
C SER A 162 -7.90 6.25 5.36
N LEU A 163 -7.19 6.01 6.47
CA LEU A 163 -5.94 5.25 6.48
C LEU A 163 -6.14 3.79 6.05
N ILE A 164 -7.22 3.18 6.54
CA ILE A 164 -7.63 1.83 6.13
C ILE A 164 -7.96 1.77 4.64
N ALA A 165 -8.76 2.72 4.14
CA ALA A 165 -9.12 2.77 2.73
C ALA A 165 -7.88 2.97 1.84
N ALA A 166 -6.97 3.86 2.22
CA ALA A 166 -5.72 4.08 1.49
C ALA A 166 -4.83 2.83 1.48
N PHE A 167 -4.80 2.06 2.58
CA PHE A 167 -4.11 0.78 2.62
C PHE A 167 -4.76 -0.24 1.67
N ASP A 168 -6.08 -0.37 1.71
CA ASP A 168 -6.83 -1.30 0.86
C ASP A 168 -6.65 -0.96 -0.63
N ASP A 169 -6.61 0.34 -0.98
CA ASP A 169 -6.30 0.83 -2.32
C ASP A 169 -4.88 0.47 -2.76
N HIS A 170 -3.90 0.69 -1.89
CA HIS A 170 -2.52 0.30 -2.15
C HIS A 170 -2.38 -1.22 -2.36
N ALA A 171 -2.98 -2.01 -1.49
CA ALA A 171 -2.99 -3.47 -1.57
C ALA A 171 -3.57 -3.94 -2.92
N ARG A 172 -4.69 -3.35 -3.38
CA ARG A 172 -5.28 -3.65 -4.69
C ARG A 172 -4.35 -3.29 -5.84
N ASN A 173 -3.68 -2.15 -5.79
CA ASN A 173 -2.73 -1.74 -6.82
C ASN A 173 -1.55 -2.71 -6.91
N VAL A 174 -0.99 -3.12 -5.78
CA VAL A 174 0.11 -4.10 -5.78
C VAL A 174 -0.35 -5.48 -6.28
N ALA A 175 -1.54 -5.92 -5.88
CA ALA A 175 -2.12 -7.17 -6.39
C ALA A 175 -2.32 -7.13 -7.93
N SER A 176 -2.73 -5.98 -8.49
CA SER A 176 -2.81 -5.79 -9.95
C SER A 176 -1.44 -5.93 -10.61
N LEU A 177 -0.41 -5.27 -10.08
CA LEU A 177 0.95 -5.35 -10.62
C LEU A 177 1.52 -6.78 -10.58
N LEU A 178 1.24 -7.53 -9.52
CA LEU A 178 1.66 -8.93 -9.40
C LEU A 178 0.88 -9.84 -10.37
N THR A 179 -0.39 -9.54 -10.62
CA THR A 179 -1.21 -10.24 -11.62
C THR A 179 -0.66 -9.99 -13.03
N GLU A 180 -0.34 -8.73 -13.36
CA GLU A 180 0.28 -8.34 -14.63
C GLU A 180 1.67 -8.99 -14.80
N ALA A 181 2.49 -9.00 -13.76
CA ALA A 181 3.78 -9.70 -13.77
C ALA A 181 3.61 -11.20 -14.03
N GLY A 182 2.59 -11.83 -13.42
CA GLY A 182 2.26 -13.24 -13.64
C GLY A 182 1.81 -13.51 -15.08
N ALA A 183 0.95 -12.63 -15.64
CA ALA A 183 0.51 -12.72 -17.03
C ALA A 183 1.68 -12.54 -18.01
N ASN A 184 2.60 -11.61 -17.74
CA ASN A 184 3.80 -11.41 -18.55
C ASN A 184 4.76 -12.61 -18.48
N ALA A 185 4.96 -13.20 -17.30
CA ALA A 185 5.76 -14.41 -17.14
C ALA A 185 5.13 -15.61 -17.89
N ALA A 186 3.80 -15.75 -17.85
CA ALA A 186 3.09 -16.78 -18.59
C ALA A 186 3.19 -16.56 -20.12
N ALA A 187 3.08 -15.32 -20.59
CA ALA A 187 3.25 -14.96 -22.00
C ALA A 187 4.68 -15.24 -22.50
N LEU A 188 5.70 -14.94 -21.69
CA LEU A 188 7.09 -15.29 -21.98
C LEU A 188 7.31 -16.80 -22.04
N GLY A 189 6.66 -17.57 -21.16
CA GLY A 189 6.65 -19.03 -21.23
C GLY A 189 6.02 -19.54 -22.52
N ALA A 190 4.84 -19.04 -22.88
CA ALA A 190 4.18 -19.40 -24.13
C ALA A 190 5.00 -19.04 -25.38
N LEU A 191 5.68 -17.89 -25.37
CA LEU A 191 6.61 -17.50 -26.44
C LEU A 191 7.81 -18.46 -26.51
N SER A 192 8.40 -18.81 -25.37
CA SER A 192 9.53 -19.75 -25.29
C SER A 192 9.15 -21.15 -25.75
N ASP A 193 7.91 -21.59 -25.48
CA ASP A 193 7.37 -22.88 -25.91
C ASP A 193 7.01 -22.90 -27.41
N THR A 194 6.77 -21.73 -28.02
CA THR A 194 6.47 -21.58 -29.47
C THR A 194 7.71 -21.26 -30.33
N GLU A 195 8.79 -20.75 -29.73
CA GLU A 195 10.08 -20.48 -30.40
C GLU A 195 10.90 -21.68 -30.93
N PRO A 196 10.61 -22.98 -30.66
CA PRO A 196 11.31 -24.06 -31.37
C PRO A 196 11.03 -24.09 -32.89
N GLN A 197 10.13 -23.24 -33.39
CA GLN A 197 9.67 -23.23 -34.79
C GLN A 197 10.26 -22.12 -35.66
N TRP A 198 11.34 -21.45 -35.25
CA TRP A 198 12.32 -21.00 -36.27
C TRP A 198 13.00 -22.25 -36.78
N SER A 199 12.24 -22.99 -37.60
CA SER A 199 12.61 -24.28 -38.15
C SER A 199 13.96 -24.17 -38.86
N ALA A 200 14.62 -25.30 -39.06
CA ALA A 200 15.73 -25.38 -40.02
C ALA A 200 15.40 -24.67 -41.35
N ALA A 201 14.12 -24.57 -41.75
CA ALA A 201 13.71 -23.82 -42.93
C ALA A 201 13.80 -22.29 -42.78
N ALA A 202 13.57 -21.71 -41.60
CA ALA A 202 13.77 -20.28 -41.35
C ALA A 202 15.26 -19.93 -41.30
N GLU A 203 16.08 -20.79 -40.71
CA GLU A 203 17.55 -20.67 -40.73
C GLU A 203 18.09 -20.77 -42.16
N VAL A 204 17.63 -21.77 -42.93
CA VAL A 204 17.97 -21.92 -44.35
C VAL A 204 17.50 -20.72 -45.18
N ALA A 205 16.30 -20.20 -44.94
CA ALA A 205 15.79 -19.02 -45.64
C ALA A 205 16.62 -17.77 -45.34
N ALA A 206 17.05 -17.57 -44.09
CA ALA A 206 17.92 -16.48 -43.69
C ALA A 206 19.33 -16.61 -44.29
N GLN A 207 19.90 -17.82 -44.31
CA GLN A 207 21.17 -18.12 -44.97
C GLN A 207 21.10 -17.81 -46.47
N GLU A 208 20.03 -18.25 -47.15
CA GLU A 208 19.83 -18.03 -48.58
C GLU A 208 19.63 -16.54 -48.91
N ALA A 209 18.88 -15.81 -48.08
CA ALA A 209 18.73 -14.36 -48.22
C ALA A 209 20.06 -13.63 -48.04
N TRP A 210 20.89 -14.02 -47.06
CA TRP A 210 22.21 -13.45 -46.86
C TRP A 210 23.15 -13.72 -48.04
N ARG A 211 23.16 -14.95 -48.57
CA ARG A 211 23.94 -15.29 -49.77
C ARG A 211 23.59 -14.38 -50.94
N ARG A 212 22.29 -14.22 -51.22
CA ARG A 212 21.80 -13.41 -52.35
C ARG A 212 22.01 -11.91 -52.18
N LEU A 213 21.82 -11.39 -50.98
CA LEU A 213 21.85 -9.95 -50.74
C LEU A 213 23.24 -9.42 -50.43
N VAL A 214 24.10 -10.24 -49.82
CA VAL A 214 25.42 -9.84 -49.35
C VAL A 214 26.52 -10.51 -50.17
N LEU A 215 26.58 -11.83 -50.20
CA LEU A 215 27.71 -12.53 -50.83
C LEU A 215 27.76 -12.34 -52.34
N ASP A 216 26.62 -12.31 -53.02
CA ASP A 216 26.52 -12.08 -54.48
C ASP A 216 26.97 -10.68 -54.92
N ARG A 217 27.06 -9.73 -53.98
CA ARG A 217 27.52 -8.37 -54.24
C ARG A 217 29.00 -8.16 -53.94
N ILE A 218 29.69 -9.16 -53.39
CA ILE A 218 31.12 -9.08 -53.07
C ILE A 218 31.94 -9.67 -54.21
N THR A 219 32.55 -8.81 -55.03
CA THR A 219 33.37 -9.21 -56.18
C THR A 219 34.76 -9.72 -55.78
N ASN A 220 35.24 -9.38 -54.58
CA ASN A 220 36.56 -9.82 -54.09
C ASN A 220 36.45 -11.20 -53.41
N PRO A 221 37.16 -12.23 -53.91
CA PRO A 221 37.01 -13.60 -53.42
C PRO A 221 37.47 -13.78 -51.97
N ALA A 222 38.50 -13.07 -51.52
CA ALA A 222 38.99 -13.14 -50.14
C ALA A 222 37.98 -12.53 -49.15
N ARG A 223 37.32 -11.43 -49.53
CA ARG A 223 36.28 -10.81 -48.71
C ARG A 223 35.00 -11.64 -48.66
N ARG A 224 34.67 -12.32 -49.76
CA ARG A 224 33.52 -13.22 -49.83
C ARG A 224 33.71 -14.42 -48.90
N ALA A 225 34.88 -15.07 -48.94
CA ALA A 225 35.21 -16.18 -48.04
C ALA A 225 35.18 -15.77 -46.56
N ALA A 226 35.67 -14.57 -46.22
CA ALA A 226 35.61 -14.05 -44.86
C ALA A 226 34.15 -13.81 -44.39
N ALA A 227 33.27 -13.32 -45.27
CA ALA A 227 31.86 -13.10 -44.95
C ALA A 227 31.06 -14.42 -44.82
N GLU A 228 31.42 -15.45 -45.59
CA GLU A 228 30.87 -16.81 -45.43
C GLU A 228 31.27 -17.43 -44.10
N GLU A 229 32.53 -17.28 -43.72
CA GLU A 229 33.04 -17.78 -42.44
C GLU A 229 32.38 -17.05 -41.25
N LEU A 230 32.14 -15.74 -41.38
CA LEU A 230 31.45 -14.97 -40.35
C LEU A 230 29.98 -15.39 -40.21
N LEU A 231 29.28 -15.68 -41.32
CA LEU A 231 27.94 -16.27 -41.28
C LEU A 231 27.94 -17.64 -40.58
N ARG A 232 28.95 -18.48 -40.86
CA ARG A 232 29.11 -19.80 -40.23
C ARG A 232 29.28 -19.69 -38.71
N LEU A 233 30.13 -18.75 -38.26
CA LEU A 233 30.39 -18.52 -36.84
C LEU A 233 29.17 -17.94 -36.09
N LEU A 234 28.36 -17.10 -36.75
CA LEU A 234 27.14 -16.54 -36.15
C LEU A 234 26.04 -17.59 -35.96
N LEU A 235 25.98 -18.59 -36.82
CA LEU A 235 24.94 -19.63 -36.79
C LEU A 235 25.33 -20.83 -35.90
N ASP A 236 26.62 -21.04 -35.65
CA ASP A 236 27.12 -22.05 -34.71
C ASP A 236 28.24 -21.51 -33.82
N PRO A 237 27.92 -20.62 -32.86
CA PRO A 237 28.92 -19.96 -32.02
C PRO A 237 29.63 -20.91 -31.04
N GLY A 238 29.18 -22.16 -30.91
CA GLY A 238 29.77 -23.18 -30.03
C GLY A 238 30.90 -24.00 -30.65
N ARG A 239 31.24 -23.78 -31.94
CA ARG A 239 32.33 -24.46 -32.67
C ARG A 239 33.49 -23.53 -33.06
N ALA A 240 33.51 -22.32 -32.51
CA ALA A 240 34.59 -21.34 -32.69
C ALA A 240 35.71 -21.53 -31.67
#